data_AF-A0A098S9Y6-F1
#
_entry.id   AF-A0A098S9Y6-F1
#
_cell.length_a   1.000
_cell.length_b   1.000
_cell.length_c   1.000
_cell.angle_alpha   90.00
_cell.angle_beta   90.00
_cell.angle_gamma   90.00
#
_symmetry.space_group_name_H-M   'P 1'
#
loop_
_entity.id
_entity.type
_entity.pdbx_description
1 polymer ?
#
loop_
_entity_poly.entity_id
_entity_poly.type
_entity_poly.pdbx_seq_one_letter_code
_entity_poly.pdbx_strand_id
1 'polypeptide(L)' 'MKRAHFDDFNLDCQDVADPYVLQEGASNWVEILNLDTDEFIVSGTFQCTLVHEGCGDTLFITDGRFDYDWAN' A
#
# COMPACT_ATOMS: atom_id res chain seq x y z
N MET A 1 5.27 14.45 -6.48
CA MET A 1 4.41 13.28 -6.19
C MET A 1 4.77 12.77 -4.81
N LYS A 2 3.83 12.71 -3.86
CA LYS A 2 4.07 12.06 -2.56
C LYS A 2 3.99 10.55 -2.78
N ARG A 3 5.05 9.82 -2.48
CA ARG A 3 5.06 8.35 -2.47
C ARG A 3 4.61 7.89 -1.08
N ALA A 4 3.87 6.79 -0.98
CA ALA A 4 3.65 6.13 0.29
C ALA A 4 4.97 5.49 0.73
N HIS A 5 5.39 5.70 1.97
CA HIS A 5 6.60 5.10 2.55
C HIS A 5 6.17 3.98 3.50
N PHE A 6 6.81 2.83 3.37
CA PHE A 6 6.70 1.72 4.31
C PHE A 6 8.12 1.31 4.69
N ASP A 7 8.42 1.37 5.99
CA ASP A 7 9.73 1.04 6.56
C ASP A 7 9.60 -0.26 7.37
N ASP A 8 10.39 -1.30 7.02
CA ASP A 8 10.47 -2.55 7.78
C ASP A 8 11.85 -2.65 8.46
N PHE A 9 11.92 -2.18 9.71
CA PHE A 9 13.17 -2.14 10.49
C PHE A 9 13.79 -3.52 10.79
N ASN A 10 13.19 -4.63 10.34
CA ASN A 10 13.76 -5.97 10.50
C ASN A 10 14.70 -6.41 9.37
N LEU A 11 14.92 -5.56 8.36
CA LEU A 11 15.80 -5.87 7.22
C LEU A 11 17.13 -5.12 7.34
N ASP A 12 18.22 -5.87 7.55
CA ASP A 12 19.58 -5.31 7.75
C ASP A 12 20.09 -4.47 6.56
N CYS A 13 19.53 -4.64 5.37
CA CYS A 13 19.89 -3.91 4.15
C CYS A 13 19.00 -2.69 3.89
N GLN A 14 17.94 -2.49 4.68
CA GLN A 14 16.99 -1.39 4.48
C GLN A 14 17.56 -0.12 5.12
N ASP A 15 18.12 0.74 4.28
CA ASP A 15 18.50 2.10 4.70
C ASP A 15 17.25 2.98 4.67
N VAL A 16 17.05 3.86 5.66
CA VAL A 16 15.82 4.69 5.80
C VAL A 16 15.55 5.57 4.56
N ALA A 17 16.56 5.73 3.70
CA ALA A 17 16.48 6.46 2.45
C ALA A 17 15.95 5.66 1.25
N ASP A 18 15.84 4.32 1.33
CA ASP A 18 15.39 3.45 0.24
C ASP A 18 14.07 2.74 0.60
N PRO A 19 12.91 3.36 0.34
CA PRO A 19 11.62 2.78 0.69
C PRO A 19 11.19 1.71 -0.32
N TYR A 20 10.27 0.83 0.13
CA TYR A 20 9.50 0.01 -0.80
C TYR A 20 8.74 0.89 -1.81
N VAL A 21 8.78 0.49 -3.09
CA VAL A 21 8.04 1.14 -4.18
C VAL A 21 7.10 0.15 -4.86
N LEU A 22 6.03 0.64 -5.47
CA LEU A 22 5.16 -0.20 -6.30
C LEU A 22 5.94 -0.79 -7.47
N GLN A 23 5.84 -2.11 -7.65
CA GLN A 23 6.47 -2.78 -8.77
C GLN A 23 5.84 -2.32 -10.08
N GLU A 24 6.68 -1.78 -10.97
CA GLU A 24 6.26 -1.39 -12.31
C GLU A 24 5.82 -2.63 -13.13
N GLY A 25 4.67 -2.52 -13.80
CA GLY A 25 4.10 -3.61 -14.60
C GLY A 25 3.36 -4.70 -13.81
N ALA A 26 3.38 -4.68 -12.48
CA ALA A 26 2.54 -5.55 -11.67
C ALA A 26 1.06 -5.13 -11.73
N SER A 27 0.14 -6.10 -11.59
CA SER A 27 -1.31 -5.86 -11.54
C SER A 27 -1.70 -5.36 -10.14
N ASN A 28 -1.35 -4.10 -9.88
CA ASN A 28 -1.74 -3.37 -8.67
C ASN A 28 -3.13 -2.75 -8.89
N TRP A 29 -4.05 -2.92 -7.94
CA TRP A 29 -5.41 -2.39 -8.05
C TRP A 29 -6.01 -2.05 -6.69
N VAL A 30 -7.02 -1.18 -6.74
CA VAL A 30 -7.91 -0.85 -5.62
C VAL A 30 -9.33 -0.91 -6.16
N GLU A 31 -10.21 -1.61 -5.44
CA GLU A 31 -11.63 -1.71 -5.76
C GLU A 31 -12.45 -1.12 -4.62
N ILE A 32 -13.26 -0.10 -4.92
CA ILE A 32 -14.22 0.47 -3.97
C ILE A 32 -15.46 -0.41 -4.00
N LEU A 33 -15.79 -1.03 -2.87
CA LEU A 33 -16.94 -1.92 -2.73
C LEU A 33 -18.17 -1.18 -2.19
N ASN A 34 -17.96 -0.19 -1.33
CA ASN A 34 -19.03 0.66 -0.82
C ASN A 34 -18.58 2.12 -0.73
N LEU A 35 -19.48 3.01 -1.14
CA LEU A 35 -19.33 4.45 -1.00
C LEU A 35 -20.64 4.99 -0.42
N ASP A 36 -20.65 5.26 0.87
CA ASP A 36 -21.75 5.92 1.56
C ASP A 36 -21.36 7.37 1.84
N THR A 37 -21.97 8.31 1.12
CA THR A 37 -21.66 9.73 1.26
C THR A 37 -22.40 10.40 2.41
N ASP A 38 -23.47 9.78 2.91
CA ASP A 38 -24.25 10.32 4.02
C ASP A 38 -23.55 10.00 5.35
N GLU A 39 -23.01 8.79 5.47
CA GLU A 39 -22.25 8.32 6.63
C GLU A 39 -20.72 8.48 6.47
N PHE A 40 -20.25 9.07 5.35
CA PHE A 40 -18.83 9.27 5.03
C PHE A 40 -17.97 7.99 5.01
N ILE A 41 -18.57 6.85 4.68
CA ILE A 41 -17.89 5.56 4.65
C ILE A 41 -17.37 5.27 3.24
N VAL A 42 -16.08 4.99 3.15
CA VAL A 42 -15.47 4.37 1.96
C VAL A 42 -14.85 3.04 2.38
N SER A 43 -15.28 1.95 1.75
CA SER A 43 -14.66 0.65 1.96
C SER A 43 -14.36 -0.07 0.66
N GLY A 44 -13.34 -0.91 0.69
CA GLY A 44 -12.85 -1.56 -0.51
C GLY A 44 -11.82 -2.63 -0.23
N THR A 45 -11.35 -3.22 -1.32
CA THR A 45 -10.22 -4.16 -1.31
C THR A 45 -9.09 -3.65 -2.20
N PHE A 46 -7.88 -4.15 -1.98
CA PHE A 46 -6.73 -3.80 -2.79
C PHE A 46 -5.75 -4.96 -2.92
N GLN A 47 -4.96 -4.91 -3.99
CA GLN A 47 -3.80 -5.75 -4.19
C GLN A 47 -2.63 -4.89 -4.65
N CYS A 48 -1.46 -5.10 -4.06
CA CYS A 48 -0.24 -4.51 -4.58
C CYS A 48 0.99 -5.40 -4.39
N THR A 49 1.96 -5.22 -5.27
CA THR A 49 3.31 -5.79 -5.12
C THR A 49 4.27 -4.63 -4.93
N LEU A 50 5.00 -4.67 -3.82
CA LEU A 50 6.01 -3.68 -3.46
C LEU A 50 7.39 -4.32 -3.56
N VAL A 51 8.34 -3.58 -4.10
CA VAL A 51 9.74 -4.02 -4.25
C VAL A 51 10.67 -3.02 -3.59
N HIS A 52 11.80 -3.52 -3.09
CA HIS A 52 12.91 -2.71 -2.62
C HIS A 52 14.13 -3.02 -3.49
N GLU A 53 14.52 -2.10 -4.37
CA GLU A 53 15.56 -2.35 -5.37
C GLU A 53 16.96 -2.53 -4.74
N GLY A 54 17.28 -1.82 -3.65
CA GLY A 54 18.54 -1.97 -2.93
C GLY A 54 18.71 -3.29 -2.14
N CYS A 55 17.62 -3.90 -1.67
CA CYS A 55 17.63 -5.14 -0.88
C CYS A 55 17.27 -6.39 -1.71
N GLY A 56 16.57 -6.23 -2.84
CA GLY A 56 16.03 -7.35 -3.61
C GLY A 56 14.78 -7.98 -3.00
N ASP A 57 14.18 -7.33 -1.99
CA ASP A 57 12.99 -7.83 -1.31
C ASP A 57 11.71 -7.46 -2.08
N THR A 58 10.71 -8.34 -1.95
CA THR A 58 9.39 -8.14 -2.56
C THR A 58 8.30 -8.50 -1.55
N LEU A 59 7.41 -7.55 -1.29
CA LEU A 59 6.21 -7.74 -0.49
C LEU A 59 5.00 -7.89 -1.41
N PHE A 60 4.26 -8.99 -1.22
CA PHE A 60 3.01 -9.24 -1.93
C PHE A 60 1.85 -9.03 -0.96
N ILE A 61 1.05 -8.00 -1.22
CA ILE A 61 -0.20 -7.75 -0.50
C ILE A 61 -1.33 -8.17 -1.41
N THR A 62 -1.80 -9.39 -1.25
CA THR A 62 -2.82 -10.02 -2.12
C THR A 62 -4.23 -9.97 -1.56
N ASP A 63 -4.37 -9.60 -0.30
CA ASP A 63 -5.66 -9.45 0.37
C ASP A 63 -5.54 -8.34 1.40
N GLY A 64 -6.29 -7.26 1.18
CA GLY A 64 -6.29 -6.09 2.02
C GLY A 64 -7.64 -5.42 1.97
N ARG A 65 -8.19 -5.10 3.13
CA ARG A 65 -9.41 -4.31 3.29
C ARG A 65 -9.05 -2.97 3.90
N PHE A 66 -9.69 -1.90 3.42
CA PHE A 66 -9.66 -0.62 4.09
C PHE A 66 -11.09 -0.15 4.36
N ASP A 67 -11.27 0.48 5.52
CA ASP A 67 -12.45 1.24 5.88
C ASP A 67 -11.92 2.61 6.33
N TYR A 68 -12.43 3.69 5.73
CA TYR A 68 -12.06 5.05 6.08
C TYR A 68 -13.24 5.76 6.71
N ASP A 69 -13.05 6.25 7.93
CA ASP A 69 -13.98 7.13 8.64
C ASP A 69 -13.34 8.53 8.69
N TRP A 70 -13.99 9.52 8.06
CA TRP A 70 -13.51 10.90 8.11
C TRP A 70 -13.91 11.52 9.46
N ALA A 71 -12.99 11.52 10.42
CA ALA A 71 -13.14 12.31 11.64
C ALA A 71 -12.88 13.80 11.32
N ASN A 72 -13.92 14.63 11.39
CA ASN A 72 -13.81 16.10 11.36
C ASN A 72 -13.15 16.66 12.62
#